data_AF-F6LP29-F1
#
_entry.id   AF-F6LP29-F1
#
_cell.length_a   1.000
_cell.length_b   1.000
_cell.length_c   1.000
_cell.angle_alpha   90.00
_cell.angle_beta   90.00
_cell.angle_gamma   90.00
#
_symmetry.space_group_name_H-M   'P 1'
#
loop_
_entity.id
_entity.type
_entity.pdbx_description
1 polymer ?
#
loop_
_entity_poly.entity_id
_entity_poly.type
_entity_poly.pdbx_seq_one_letter_code
_entity_poly.pdbx_strand_id
1 'polypeptide(L)'
;TDYSWFSDKRSCRQISRNESNNGSNENVRLFGIDEGKRCYNLPTIKNEVYLIRGIFPFGELSNSSFYVTIGVTQLGSVISSKFQDLGIEGVFRATKNYIDFCLVKEKVNPYISQLELRPVPEEYIHGLPTSVLKLISRNNLKGEGDYIRTPVDKSDRIWKGTSNPSYALPLSSNASAINFDPKTNMTPPLQVLQTALTHPEKLEFIHNDLETEGYEYRVFLYFLELNSSLKAGQRVFDIHVNSEAKEERFDILAEGSNYRYTVLNFSATGSLNVTLIKASGSENGPLLNAYEILQVRPWIEETKQTD
;
A
#
# COMPACT_ATOMS: atom_id res chain seq x y z
N THR A 1 11.71 -9.33 19.43
CA THR A 1 11.40 -8.43 20.56
C THR A 1 12.20 -7.16 20.37
N ASP A 2 11.75 -6.02 20.89
CA ASP A 2 12.39 -4.72 20.67
C ASP A 2 13.26 -4.25 21.86
N TYR A 3 13.69 -5.20 22.70
CA TYR A 3 14.45 -4.91 23.93
C TYR A 3 15.83 -4.27 23.70
N SER A 4 16.38 -4.37 22.48
CA SER A 4 17.59 -3.65 22.09
C SER A 4 17.41 -2.14 22.04
N TRP A 5 16.18 -1.66 21.77
CA TRP A 5 15.84 -0.24 21.80
C TRP A 5 15.23 0.16 23.15
N PHE A 6 14.33 -0.67 23.69
CA PHE A 6 13.60 -0.37 24.93
C PHE A 6 13.60 -1.57 25.87
N SER A 7 14.54 -1.58 26.82
CA SER A 7 14.78 -2.69 27.75
C SER A 7 13.69 -2.85 28.82
N ASP A 8 12.95 -1.79 29.14
CA ASP A 8 11.88 -1.85 30.15
C ASP A 8 10.71 -2.71 29.67
N LYS A 9 10.45 -3.81 30.39
CA LYS A 9 9.34 -4.74 30.11
C LYS A 9 7.99 -4.25 30.62
N ARG A 10 7.96 -3.31 31.57
CA ARG A 10 6.71 -2.83 32.20
C ARG A 10 5.83 -2.05 31.24
N SER A 11 6.42 -1.51 30.17
CA SER A 11 5.69 -0.84 29.09
C SER A 11 5.03 -1.81 28.10
N CYS A 12 5.35 -3.11 28.13
CA CYS A 12 4.67 -4.11 27.32
C CYS A 12 3.40 -4.61 28.01
N ARG A 13 2.28 -4.59 27.30
CA ARG A 13 0.97 -5.05 27.76
C ARG A 13 0.34 -5.96 26.71
N GLN A 14 -0.48 -6.90 27.17
CA GLN A 14 -1.38 -7.64 26.27
C GLN A 14 -2.69 -6.88 26.16
N ILE A 15 -3.19 -6.75 24.94
CA ILE A 15 -4.53 -6.24 24.69
C ILE A 15 -5.38 -7.32 24.02
N SER A 16 -6.64 -7.38 24.42
CA SER A 16 -7.64 -8.24 23.81
C SER A 16 -8.20 -7.58 22.56
N ARG A 17 -8.21 -8.29 21.44
CA ARG A 17 -8.84 -7.82 20.20
C ARG A 17 -10.33 -8.17 20.26
N ASN A 18 -11.20 -7.20 20.51
CA ASN A 18 -12.64 -7.48 20.62
C ASN A 18 -13.26 -7.86 19.25
N GLU A 19 -13.79 -9.08 19.23
CA GLU A 19 -14.90 -9.64 18.44
C GLU A 19 -15.02 -9.30 16.95
N SER A 20 -14.32 -10.06 16.11
CA SER A 20 -14.81 -10.46 14.77
C SER A 20 -13.94 -11.51 14.07
N ASN A 21 -12.73 -11.80 14.56
CA ASN A 21 -11.94 -12.95 14.13
C ASN A 21 -11.20 -13.51 15.35
N ASN A 22 -11.36 -14.81 15.60
CA ASN A 22 -10.61 -15.71 16.52
C ASN A 22 -9.18 -15.24 16.91
N GLY A 23 -9.04 -14.18 17.69
CA GLY A 23 -7.81 -13.41 17.80
C GLY A 23 -7.06 -13.67 19.10
N SER A 24 -5.84 -14.18 19.00
CA SER A 24 -4.87 -14.22 20.09
C SER A 24 -4.61 -12.83 20.67
N ASN A 25 -4.34 -12.73 21.98
CA ASN A 25 -3.83 -11.51 22.62
C ASN A 25 -2.66 -10.93 21.81
N GLU A 26 -2.72 -9.63 21.49
CA GLU A 26 -1.62 -8.92 20.84
C GLU A 26 -0.76 -8.21 21.90
N ASN A 27 0.56 -8.34 21.79
CA ASN A 27 1.49 -7.61 22.65
C ASN A 27 1.70 -6.20 22.08
N VAL A 28 1.51 -5.19 22.93
CA VAL A 28 1.69 -3.79 22.59
C VAL A 28 2.67 -3.17 23.58
N ARG A 29 3.58 -2.34 23.07
CA ARG A 29 4.39 -1.45 23.91
C ARG A 29 3.74 -0.08 23.98
N LEU A 30 3.51 0.41 25.20
CA LEU A 30 2.97 1.73 25.49
C LEU A 30 4.08 2.65 26.03
N PHE A 31 4.26 3.81 25.41
CA PHE A 31 5.25 4.79 25.81
C PHE A 31 4.62 5.89 26.67
N GLY A 32 4.71 5.72 27.99
CA GLY A 32 4.36 6.77 28.95
C GLY A 32 5.39 7.90 28.92
N ILE A 33 5.12 8.95 28.13
CA ILE A 33 6.01 10.10 27.96
C ILE A 33 5.21 11.39 28.11
N ASP A 34 5.80 12.42 28.71
CA ASP A 34 5.11 13.70 28.93
C ASP A 34 5.05 14.54 27.65
N GLU A 35 6.14 14.56 26.88
CA GLU A 35 6.25 15.23 25.59
C GLU A 35 7.34 14.60 24.70
N GLY A 36 7.41 14.99 23.43
CA GLY A 36 8.44 14.58 22.49
C GLY A 36 8.15 13.26 21.76
N LYS A 37 9.20 12.50 21.43
CA LYS A 37 9.12 11.30 20.59
C LYS A 37 9.87 10.09 21.16
N ARG A 38 9.48 8.90 20.73
CA ARG A 38 10.20 7.64 20.93
C ARG A 38 10.53 7.03 19.58
N CYS A 39 11.81 6.80 19.34
CA CYS A 39 12.31 6.38 18.04
C CYS A 39 12.92 4.98 18.12
N TYR A 40 12.62 4.17 17.12
CA TYR A 40 13.36 2.97 16.78
C TYR A 40 14.39 3.32 15.71
N ASN A 41 15.59 2.78 15.85
CA ASN A 41 16.68 2.95 14.88
C ASN A 41 16.89 1.62 14.13
N LEU A 42 16.52 1.56 12.85
CA LEU A 42 16.58 0.34 12.05
C LEU A 42 17.71 0.41 11.04
N PRO A 43 18.50 -0.66 10.87
CA PRO A 43 19.61 -0.67 9.91
C PRO A 43 19.10 -0.66 8.46
N THR A 44 19.73 0.15 7.62
CA THR A 44 19.47 0.25 6.18
C THR A 44 20.77 0.18 5.39
N ILE A 45 20.67 -0.12 4.10
CA ILE A 45 21.77 0.04 3.14
C ILE A 45 21.50 1.32 2.37
N LYS A 46 22.50 2.20 2.27
CA LYS A 46 22.37 3.48 1.57
C LYS A 46 21.98 3.25 0.10
N ASN A 47 21.09 4.09 -0.42
CA ASN A 47 20.51 4.08 -1.76
C ASN A 47 19.51 2.94 -2.05
N GLU A 48 19.39 1.92 -1.19
CA GLU A 48 18.33 0.92 -1.31
C GLU A 48 16.97 1.49 -0.93
N VAL A 49 15.90 0.91 -1.49
CA VAL A 49 14.52 1.33 -1.25
C VAL A 49 13.87 0.39 -0.28
N TYR A 50 13.20 0.95 0.73
CA TYR A 50 12.55 0.20 1.79
C TYR A 50 11.10 0.62 1.95
N LEU A 51 10.23 -0.35 2.24
CA LEU A 51 8.99 -0.10 2.94
C LEU A 51 9.24 -0.23 4.46
N ILE A 52 8.64 0.66 5.23
CA ILE A 52 8.64 0.63 6.69
C ILE A 52 7.21 0.76 7.19
N ARG A 53 6.82 -0.12 8.11
CA ARG A 53 5.45 -0.23 8.58
C ARG A 53 5.40 -0.39 10.09
N GLY A 54 4.67 0.50 10.76
CA GLY A 54 4.25 0.32 12.15
C GLY A 54 2.83 -0.22 12.21
N ILE A 55 2.56 -1.17 13.10
CA ILE A 55 1.24 -1.75 13.34
C ILE A 55 0.70 -1.28 14.69
N PHE A 56 -0.54 -0.83 14.67
CA PHE A 56 -1.20 -0.14 15.77
C PHE A 56 -2.57 -0.77 16.03
N PRO A 57 -2.65 -1.74 16.93
CA PRO A 57 -3.91 -2.43 17.17
C PRO A 57 -4.92 -1.52 17.86
N PHE A 58 -6.18 -1.75 17.51
CA PHE A 58 -7.34 -1.10 18.09
C PHE A 58 -7.77 -1.85 19.36
N GLY A 59 -8.20 -1.12 20.39
CA GLY A 59 -8.62 -1.71 21.67
C GLY A 59 -8.99 -0.65 22.71
N GLU A 60 -8.91 -1.00 23.99
CA GLU A 60 -9.24 -0.14 25.16
C GLU A 60 -8.44 1.17 25.24
N LEU A 61 -7.47 1.38 24.35
CA LEU A 61 -6.71 2.61 24.16
C LEU A 61 -7.47 3.65 23.31
N SER A 62 -8.80 3.70 23.45
CA SER A 62 -9.67 4.61 22.71
C SER A 62 -9.34 6.08 23.03
N ASN A 63 -9.53 6.96 22.05
CA ASN A 63 -9.15 8.40 22.07
C ASN A 63 -7.65 8.72 21.97
N SER A 64 -6.86 7.79 21.43
CA SER A 64 -5.44 8.03 21.16
C SER A 64 -5.20 8.72 19.82
N SER A 65 -4.59 9.91 19.83
CA SER A 65 -3.93 10.54 18.69
C SER A 65 -2.43 10.79 18.94
N PHE A 66 -1.60 10.29 18.04
CA PHE A 66 -0.15 10.53 17.97
C PHE A 66 0.32 10.39 16.53
N TYR A 67 1.48 10.96 16.20
CA TYR A 67 2.02 10.91 14.84
C TYR A 67 3.10 9.86 14.67
N VAL A 68 3.20 9.34 13.45
CA VAL A 68 4.29 8.48 12.99
C VAL A 68 5.15 9.27 12.01
N THR A 69 6.45 9.22 12.22
CA THR A 69 7.45 9.87 11.37
C THR A 69 8.54 8.88 10.99
N ILE A 70 9.13 9.08 9.81
CA ILE A 70 10.39 8.46 9.41
C ILE A 70 11.45 9.55 9.22
N GLY A 71 12.54 9.45 9.97
CA GLY A 71 13.39 10.60 10.26
C GLY A 71 12.57 11.73 10.89
N VAL A 72 12.42 12.83 10.15
CA VAL A 72 11.55 13.97 10.51
C VAL A 72 10.32 14.10 9.61
N THR A 73 10.16 13.23 8.60
CA THR A 73 9.02 13.29 7.69
C THR A 73 7.81 12.59 8.31
N GLN A 74 6.69 13.30 8.48
CA GLN A 74 5.44 12.74 9.01
C GLN A 74 4.73 11.88 7.96
N LEU A 75 4.44 10.62 8.32
CA LEU A 75 3.66 9.70 7.50
C LEU A 75 2.15 9.83 7.77
N GLY A 76 1.76 10.04 9.02
CA GLY A 76 0.35 10.16 9.38
C GLY A 76 0.10 10.09 10.88
N SER A 77 -1.15 10.28 11.26
CA SER A 77 -1.62 10.14 12.64
C SER A 77 -2.27 8.77 12.85
N VAL A 78 -1.98 8.13 13.98
CA VAL A 78 -2.77 7.00 14.47
C VAL A 78 -3.99 7.59 15.19
N ILE A 79 -5.20 7.20 14.78
CA ILE A 79 -6.45 7.68 15.38
C ILE A 79 -7.28 6.45 15.78
N SER A 80 -7.39 6.20 17.09
CA SER A 80 -8.06 5.02 17.65
C SER A 80 -9.60 5.07 17.60
N SER A 81 -10.19 5.69 16.58
CA SER A 81 -11.65 5.79 16.41
C SER A 81 -12.17 5.27 15.07
N LYS A 82 -11.29 4.84 14.15
CA LYS A 82 -11.69 4.26 12.87
C LYS A 82 -11.39 2.76 12.89
N PHE A 83 -12.36 1.95 12.46
CA PHE A 83 -12.22 0.52 12.13
C PHE A 83 -11.30 0.26 10.92
N GLN A 84 -10.38 1.19 10.64
CA GLN A 84 -9.53 1.19 9.46
C GLN A 84 -8.07 1.36 9.87
N ASP A 85 -7.27 0.50 9.24
CA ASP A 85 -5.81 0.47 9.16
C ASP A 85 -5.03 0.13 10.42
N LEU A 86 -4.77 -1.18 10.53
CA LEU A 86 -3.83 -1.78 11.46
C LEU A 86 -2.40 -1.29 11.31
N GLY A 87 -2.05 -0.41 10.35
CA GLY A 87 -0.69 0.10 10.26
C GLY A 87 -0.52 1.32 9.37
N ILE A 88 0.51 2.10 9.69
CA ILE A 88 1.00 3.21 8.86
C ILE A 88 2.25 2.70 8.15
N GLU A 89 2.21 2.72 6.81
CA GLU A 89 3.29 2.26 5.94
C GLU A 89 3.83 3.41 5.09
N GLY A 90 5.16 3.50 5.02
CA GLY A 90 5.89 4.43 4.18
C GLY A 90 6.90 3.71 3.30
N VAL A 91 7.18 4.23 2.11
CA VAL A 91 8.29 3.80 1.24
C VAL A 91 9.27 4.94 1.06
N PHE A 92 10.55 4.65 1.15
CA PHE A 92 11.61 5.65 1.03
C PHE A 92 12.91 5.05 0.49
N ARG A 93 13.74 5.91 -0.12
CA ARG A 93 15.13 5.57 -0.40
C ARG A 93 15.98 5.90 0.82
N ALA A 94 16.77 4.94 1.30
CA ALA A 94 17.65 5.16 2.44
C ALA A 94 18.79 6.11 2.09
N THR A 95 18.91 7.23 2.82
CA THR A 95 20.01 8.20 2.65
C THR A 95 21.21 7.90 3.55
N LYS A 96 20.99 7.14 4.63
CA LYS A 96 21.96 6.71 5.65
C LYS A 96 21.97 5.18 5.77
N ASN A 97 22.86 4.65 6.61
CA ASN A 97 22.90 3.23 6.99
C ASN A 97 21.92 2.86 8.12
N TYR A 98 21.05 3.81 8.49
CA TYR A 98 19.94 3.58 9.40
C TYR A 98 18.76 4.47 9.00
N ILE A 99 17.58 4.14 9.50
CA ILE A 99 16.40 5.01 9.50
C ILE A 99 15.80 5.06 10.91
N ASP A 100 15.36 6.24 11.32
CA ASP A 100 14.59 6.39 12.54
C ASP A 100 13.09 6.30 12.24
N PHE A 101 12.38 5.45 12.97
CA PHE A 101 10.92 5.38 12.98
C PHE A 101 10.44 5.88 14.32
N CYS A 102 9.82 7.06 14.34
CA CYS A 102 9.46 7.72 15.59
C CYS A 102 7.95 7.84 15.77
N LEU A 103 7.53 7.55 17.00
CA LEU A 103 6.21 7.82 17.54
C LEU A 103 6.26 9.14 18.29
N VAL A 104 5.54 10.15 17.81
CA VAL A 104 5.54 11.51 18.37
C VAL A 104 4.29 11.70 19.21
N LYS A 105 4.46 11.96 20.51
CA LYS A 105 3.35 12.22 21.41
C LYS A 105 2.58 13.44 20.94
N GLU A 106 1.26 13.32 20.91
CA GLU A 106 0.36 14.45 20.79
C GLU A 106 -0.56 14.45 22.03
N LYS A 107 -1.82 14.04 21.89
CA LYS A 107 -2.78 14.07 23.01
C LYS A 107 -2.60 12.93 23.99
N VAL A 108 -2.06 11.80 23.52
CA VAL A 108 -1.92 10.58 24.33
C VAL A 108 -0.53 9.98 24.25
N ASN A 109 -0.31 8.96 25.07
CA ASN A 109 0.88 8.12 25.01
C ASN A 109 0.90 7.26 23.72
N PRO A 110 1.97 7.33 22.92
CA PRO A 110 2.09 6.48 21.75
C PRO A 110 2.24 5.01 22.11
N TYR A 111 1.85 4.15 21.17
CA TYR A 111 1.99 2.70 21.32
C TYR A 111 2.30 2.04 19.98
N ILE A 112 2.80 0.81 20.01
CA ILE A 112 3.08 0.01 18.81
C ILE A 112 3.07 -1.49 19.16
N SER A 113 2.56 -2.33 18.25
CA SER A 113 2.64 -3.79 18.39
C SER A 113 3.77 -4.39 17.57
N GLN A 114 3.97 -3.88 16.36
CA GLN A 114 4.92 -4.44 15.40
C GLN A 114 5.54 -3.32 14.56
N LEU A 115 6.82 -3.48 14.25
CA LEU A 115 7.57 -2.60 13.37
C LEU A 115 8.33 -3.46 12.37
N GLU A 116 8.18 -3.15 11.09
CA GLU A 116 8.72 -3.94 9.99
C GLU A 116 9.46 -3.03 9.02
N LEU A 117 10.63 -3.48 8.56
CA LEU A 117 11.42 -2.84 7.51
C LEU A 117 11.76 -3.93 6.48
N ARG A 118 11.43 -3.66 5.21
CA ARG A 118 11.60 -4.63 4.11
C ARG A 118 12.10 -3.92 2.86
N PRO A 119 13.04 -4.51 2.11
CA PRO A 119 13.42 -3.97 0.82
C PRO A 119 12.22 -4.04 -0.13
N VAL A 120 12.09 -3.04 -0.99
CA VAL A 120 11.11 -3.01 -2.07
C VAL A 120 11.78 -2.66 -3.39
N PRO A 121 11.13 -2.96 -4.51
CA PRO A 121 11.64 -2.58 -5.82
C PRO A 121 11.82 -1.07 -6.01
N GLU A 122 12.79 -0.71 -6.86
CA GLU A 122 13.18 0.68 -7.18
C GLU A 122 12.06 1.49 -7.87
N GLU A 123 11.11 0.83 -8.56
CA GLU A 123 10.03 1.53 -9.28
C GLU A 123 9.13 2.38 -8.38
N TYR A 124 9.05 2.07 -7.07
CA TYR A 124 8.27 2.87 -6.12
C TYR A 124 8.73 4.34 -6.16
N ILE A 125 10.03 4.59 -6.07
CA ILE A 125 10.61 5.94 -5.94
C ILE A 125 11.27 6.45 -7.23
N HIS A 126 11.12 5.74 -8.34
CA HIS A 126 11.63 6.18 -9.65
C HIS A 126 11.05 7.55 -10.04
N GLY A 127 11.93 8.51 -10.36
CA GLY A 127 11.54 9.89 -10.63
C GLY A 127 11.13 10.72 -9.41
N LEU A 128 11.26 10.18 -8.18
CA LEU A 128 10.92 10.84 -6.92
C LEU A 128 12.11 10.78 -5.94
N PRO A 129 13.26 11.42 -6.25
CA PRO A 129 14.51 11.23 -5.50
C PRO A 129 14.46 11.79 -4.08
N THR A 130 13.60 12.78 -3.81
CA THR A 130 13.48 13.49 -2.53
C THR A 130 12.07 13.35 -1.96
N SER A 131 11.55 12.13 -1.95
CA SER A 131 10.18 11.85 -1.51
C SER A 131 10.06 10.63 -0.61
N VAL A 132 9.05 10.69 0.26
CA VAL A 132 8.47 9.55 0.96
C VAL A 132 7.15 9.23 0.33
N LEU A 133 6.82 7.96 0.18
CA LEU A 133 5.49 7.54 -0.24
C LEU A 133 4.73 6.98 0.95
N LYS A 134 3.62 7.59 1.35
CA LYS A 134 2.70 7.02 2.33
C LYS A 134 1.72 6.09 1.60
N LEU A 135 1.59 4.86 2.06
CA LEU A 135 0.55 3.97 1.53
C LEU A 135 -0.84 4.50 1.92
N ILE A 136 -1.72 4.66 0.93
CA ILE A 136 -3.14 4.94 1.15
C ILE A 136 -3.94 3.64 1.10
N SER A 137 -3.74 2.84 0.05
CA SER A 137 -4.37 1.53 -0.05
C SER A 137 -3.58 0.59 -0.96
N ARG A 138 -3.70 -0.71 -0.66
CA ARG A 138 -3.14 -1.82 -1.45
C ARG A 138 -4.21 -2.89 -1.58
N ASN A 139 -4.65 -3.11 -2.81
CA ASN A 139 -5.93 -3.74 -3.10
C ASN A 139 -5.73 -4.96 -4.00
N ASN A 140 -6.15 -6.13 -3.51
CA ASN A 140 -6.30 -7.35 -4.29
C ASN A 140 -7.78 -7.49 -4.70
N LEU A 141 -8.08 -7.25 -5.98
CA LEU A 141 -9.46 -7.25 -6.45
C LEU A 141 -10.00 -8.67 -6.55
N LYS A 142 -11.19 -8.89 -5.98
CA LYS A 142 -11.82 -10.21 -5.81
C LYS A 142 -11.00 -11.20 -4.95
N GLY A 143 -9.93 -10.75 -4.29
CA GLY A 143 -9.19 -11.56 -3.32
C GLY A 143 -10.08 -12.00 -2.17
N GLU A 144 -10.11 -13.31 -1.90
CA GLU A 144 -10.86 -13.91 -0.79
C GLU A 144 -9.91 -14.48 0.27
N GLY A 145 -10.38 -14.52 1.51
CA GLY A 145 -9.64 -15.10 2.64
C GLY A 145 -8.64 -14.13 3.27
N ASP A 146 -7.54 -14.70 3.78
CA ASP A 146 -6.51 -13.98 4.52
C ASP A 146 -5.68 -13.06 3.62
N TYR A 147 -4.97 -12.12 4.23
CA TYR A 147 -4.07 -11.23 3.51
C TYR A 147 -2.91 -11.99 2.86
N ILE A 148 -2.60 -11.67 1.60
CA ILE A 148 -1.42 -12.18 0.93
C ILE A 148 -0.22 -11.31 1.34
N ARG A 149 0.80 -11.92 1.95
CA ARG A 149 2.04 -11.27 2.38
C ARG A 149 3.20 -12.28 2.41
N THR A 150 4.28 -12.03 3.16
CA THR A 150 5.36 -13.01 3.34
C THR A 150 4.84 -14.38 3.81
N PRO A 151 5.37 -15.52 3.33
CA PRO A 151 6.51 -15.69 2.42
C PRO A 151 6.17 -15.58 0.92
N VAL A 152 4.90 -15.39 0.56
CA VAL A 152 4.44 -15.32 -0.83
C VAL A 152 4.89 -14.02 -1.49
N ASP A 153 4.71 -12.88 -0.80
CA ASP A 153 5.31 -11.60 -1.17
C ASP A 153 6.67 -11.43 -0.49
N LYS A 154 7.75 -11.43 -1.27
CA LYS A 154 9.13 -11.28 -0.76
C LYS A 154 9.38 -9.92 -0.12
N SER A 155 8.65 -8.89 -0.54
CA SER A 155 8.70 -7.56 0.06
C SER A 155 7.80 -7.45 1.28
N ASP A 156 7.01 -8.48 1.60
CA ASP A 156 6.09 -8.52 2.74
C ASP A 156 5.06 -7.37 2.73
N ARG A 157 4.66 -6.95 1.52
CA ARG A 157 3.49 -6.10 1.32
C ARG A 157 2.24 -6.88 1.72
N ILE A 158 1.29 -6.18 2.35
CA ILE A 158 0.01 -6.77 2.76
C ILE A 158 -1.04 -6.43 1.71
N TRP A 159 -1.40 -7.43 0.90
CA TRP A 159 -2.46 -7.33 -0.09
C TRP A 159 -3.79 -7.71 0.55
N LYS A 160 -4.70 -6.74 0.66
CA LYS A 160 -6.03 -6.93 1.25
C LYS A 160 -7.05 -7.19 0.14
N GLY A 161 -7.88 -8.22 0.31
CA GLY A 161 -9.04 -8.44 -0.52
C GLY A 161 -10.02 -7.27 -0.41
N THR A 162 -10.54 -6.80 -1.54
CA THR A 162 -11.56 -5.72 -1.55
C THR A 162 -12.96 -6.29 -1.73
N SER A 163 -13.96 -5.60 -1.20
CA SER A 163 -15.34 -5.84 -1.61
C SER A 163 -15.52 -5.54 -3.09
N ASN A 164 -16.37 -6.31 -3.75
CA ASN A 164 -16.66 -6.11 -5.16
C ASN A 164 -17.82 -5.12 -5.29
N PRO A 165 -17.69 -4.06 -6.10
CA PRO A 165 -18.84 -3.26 -6.47
C PRO A 165 -19.90 -4.14 -7.14
N SER A 166 -21.18 -3.93 -6.85
CA SER A 166 -22.28 -4.77 -7.38
C SER A 166 -22.37 -4.77 -8.90
N TYR A 167 -21.86 -3.73 -9.56
CA TYR A 167 -21.82 -3.63 -11.01
C TYR A 167 -20.67 -4.45 -11.63
N ALA A 168 -19.58 -4.68 -10.90
CA ALA A 168 -18.39 -5.33 -11.43
C ALA A 168 -18.53 -6.85 -11.45
N LEU A 169 -18.01 -7.48 -12.50
CA LEU A 169 -18.02 -8.93 -12.68
C LEU A 169 -16.70 -9.52 -12.16
N PRO A 170 -16.74 -10.46 -11.20
CA PRO A 170 -15.55 -11.11 -10.72
C PRO A 170 -15.00 -12.11 -11.73
N LEU A 171 -13.68 -12.17 -11.85
CA LEU A 171 -12.95 -13.19 -12.61
C LEU A 171 -11.90 -13.84 -11.71
N SER A 172 -11.66 -15.13 -11.95
CA SER A 172 -10.62 -15.89 -11.27
C SER A 172 -10.08 -16.98 -12.18
N SER A 173 -8.78 -17.25 -12.11
CA SER A 173 -8.15 -18.37 -12.81
C SER A 173 -7.18 -19.12 -11.90
N ASN A 174 -7.12 -20.45 -12.09
CA ASN A 174 -6.14 -21.28 -11.40
C ASN A 174 -4.74 -20.99 -11.95
N ALA A 175 -3.72 -20.99 -11.08
CA ALA A 175 -2.34 -20.68 -11.48
C ALA A 175 -1.83 -21.62 -12.58
N SER A 176 -2.25 -22.89 -12.55
CA SER A 176 -1.92 -23.89 -13.57
C SER A 176 -2.58 -23.64 -14.93
N ALA A 177 -3.64 -22.83 -14.99
CA ALA A 177 -4.34 -22.46 -16.22
C ALA A 177 -3.82 -21.13 -16.81
N ILE A 178 -3.02 -20.38 -16.05
CA ILE A 178 -2.42 -19.13 -16.50
C ILE A 178 -1.11 -19.47 -17.23
N ASN A 179 -1.12 -19.31 -18.56
CA ASN A 179 0.09 -19.42 -19.35
C ASN A 179 0.84 -18.08 -19.30
N PHE A 180 1.86 -17.95 -18.45
CA PHE A 180 2.71 -16.77 -18.35
C PHE A 180 4.18 -17.16 -18.50
N ASP A 181 5.00 -16.27 -19.08
CA ASP A 181 6.45 -16.49 -19.16
C ASP A 181 7.04 -16.41 -17.74
N PRO A 182 7.68 -17.47 -17.21
CA PRO A 182 8.31 -17.47 -15.89
C PRO A 182 9.40 -16.40 -15.73
N LYS A 183 9.94 -15.86 -16.83
CA LYS A 183 10.90 -14.75 -16.82
C LYS A 183 10.24 -13.38 -16.64
N THR A 184 8.91 -13.30 -16.72
CA THR A 184 8.18 -12.06 -16.47
C THR A 184 8.39 -11.64 -15.03
N ASN A 185 9.10 -10.55 -14.81
CA ASN A 185 9.26 -9.95 -13.48
C ASN A 185 7.93 -9.30 -13.05
N MET A 186 7.02 -10.12 -12.55
CA MET A 186 5.79 -9.65 -11.91
C MET A 186 6.13 -8.98 -10.59
N THR A 187 5.66 -7.75 -10.41
CA THR A 187 5.93 -7.05 -9.16
C THR A 187 5.03 -7.56 -8.03
N PRO A 188 3.70 -7.79 -8.18
CA PRO A 188 2.90 -8.53 -7.19
C PRO A 188 3.11 -10.05 -7.31
N PRO A 189 2.91 -10.82 -6.24
CA PRO A 189 2.86 -12.28 -6.32
C PRO A 189 1.73 -12.74 -7.24
N LEU A 190 1.93 -13.88 -7.92
CA LEU A 190 0.92 -14.45 -8.82
C LEU A 190 -0.44 -14.62 -8.13
N GLN A 191 -0.47 -15.01 -6.85
CA GLN A 191 -1.69 -15.20 -6.07
C GLN A 191 -2.55 -13.94 -5.96
N VAL A 192 -1.96 -12.75 -6.05
CA VAL A 192 -2.68 -11.48 -6.12
C VAL A 192 -3.29 -11.28 -7.51
N LEU A 193 -2.61 -11.77 -8.54
CA LEU A 193 -3.01 -11.59 -9.94
C LEU A 193 -3.98 -12.66 -10.46
N GLN A 194 -4.21 -13.74 -9.70
CA GLN A 194 -5.13 -14.82 -10.08
C GLN A 194 -6.61 -14.40 -10.07
N THR A 195 -6.94 -13.28 -9.43
CA THR A 195 -8.28 -12.72 -9.36
C THR A 195 -8.32 -11.34 -10.00
N ALA A 196 -9.49 -10.97 -10.53
CA ALA A 196 -9.70 -9.68 -11.14
C ALA A 196 -11.16 -9.23 -11.03
N LEU A 197 -11.40 -7.94 -11.25
CA LEU A 197 -12.70 -7.41 -11.62
C LEU A 197 -12.68 -7.02 -13.10
N THR A 198 -13.80 -7.27 -13.80
CA THR A 198 -14.04 -6.82 -15.17
C THR A 198 -15.43 -6.19 -15.27
N HIS A 199 -15.66 -5.43 -16.33
CA HIS A 199 -17.00 -4.95 -16.68
C HIS A 199 -17.08 -4.82 -18.21
N PRO A 200 -18.25 -5.02 -18.84
CA PRO A 200 -18.38 -4.88 -20.29
C PRO A 200 -17.96 -3.49 -20.81
N GLU A 201 -18.27 -2.43 -20.06
CA GLU A 201 -17.99 -1.04 -20.44
C GLU A 201 -16.99 -0.28 -19.54
N LYS A 202 -17.23 -0.18 -18.22
CA LYS A 202 -16.42 0.65 -17.32
C LYS A 202 -16.18 0.01 -15.94
N LEU A 203 -14.97 0.18 -15.40
CA LEU A 203 -14.65 -0.04 -13.98
C LEU A 203 -14.31 1.28 -13.30
N GLU A 204 -14.72 1.47 -12.05
CA GLU A 204 -14.53 2.72 -11.31
C GLU A 204 -14.15 2.48 -9.85
N PHE A 205 -13.02 3.05 -9.41
CA PHE A 205 -12.50 2.91 -8.06
C PHE A 205 -12.36 4.28 -7.41
N ILE A 206 -13.26 4.57 -6.47
CA ILE A 206 -13.34 5.87 -5.79
C ILE A 206 -12.80 5.74 -4.36
N HIS A 207 -11.87 6.62 -4.02
CA HIS A 207 -11.30 6.79 -2.67
C HIS A 207 -11.67 8.20 -2.19
N ASN A 208 -12.58 8.31 -1.22
CA ASN A 208 -13.11 9.60 -0.73
C ASN A 208 -12.50 10.06 0.60
N ASP A 209 -11.67 9.23 1.22
CA ASP A 209 -11.08 9.49 2.54
C ASP A 209 -9.64 9.99 2.43
N LEU A 210 -9.31 10.73 1.37
CA LEU A 210 -7.99 11.35 1.22
C LEU A 210 -7.89 12.64 2.05
N GLU A 211 -6.66 13.08 2.29
CA GLU A 211 -6.40 14.36 2.92
C GLU A 211 -6.93 15.51 2.05
N THR A 212 -7.52 16.53 2.69
CA THR A 212 -8.14 17.65 1.99
C THR A 212 -7.14 18.66 1.44
N GLU A 213 -5.91 18.62 1.96
CA GLU A 213 -4.77 19.31 1.37
C GLU A 213 -4.39 18.67 0.04
N GLY A 214 -3.84 19.46 -0.88
CA GLY A 214 -3.41 18.94 -2.19
C GLY A 214 -2.10 18.18 -2.10
N TYR A 215 -2.13 16.92 -2.54
CA TYR A 215 -0.94 16.08 -2.63
C TYR A 215 -0.81 15.46 -4.02
N GLU A 216 0.43 15.13 -4.37
CA GLU A 216 0.72 14.22 -5.48
C GLU A 216 0.47 12.78 -5.03
N TYR A 217 -0.03 11.96 -5.95
CA TYR A 217 -0.28 10.54 -5.76
C TYR A 217 0.38 9.74 -6.86
N ARG A 218 0.89 8.57 -6.48
CA ARG A 218 1.39 7.55 -7.38
C ARG A 218 0.49 6.33 -7.29
N VAL A 219 -0.03 5.90 -8.43
CA VAL A 219 -0.94 4.76 -8.53
C VAL A 219 -0.34 3.68 -9.40
N PHE A 220 -0.19 2.49 -8.84
CA PHE A 220 0.21 1.31 -9.59
C PHE A 220 -1.04 0.52 -9.96
N LEU A 221 -1.20 0.19 -11.24
CA LEU A 221 -2.25 -0.69 -11.74
C LEU A 221 -1.63 -1.95 -12.30
N TYR A 222 -2.08 -3.11 -11.82
CA TYR A 222 -1.54 -4.41 -12.17
C TYR A 222 -2.57 -5.23 -12.93
N PHE A 223 -2.16 -5.72 -14.10
CA PHE A 223 -2.99 -6.45 -15.04
C PHE A 223 -2.39 -7.81 -15.36
N LEU A 224 -3.21 -8.84 -15.30
CA LEU A 224 -2.94 -10.17 -15.81
C LEU A 224 -4.18 -10.63 -16.59
N GLU A 225 -4.06 -10.79 -17.89
CA GLU A 225 -5.16 -11.29 -18.73
C GLU A 225 -5.41 -12.76 -18.39
N LEU A 226 -6.58 -13.02 -17.81
CA LEU A 226 -6.98 -14.34 -17.34
C LEU A 226 -7.65 -15.17 -18.45
N ASN A 227 -8.11 -14.54 -19.52
CA ASN A 227 -8.68 -15.23 -20.67
C ASN A 227 -7.61 -15.51 -21.72
N SER A 228 -7.08 -16.74 -21.72
CA SER A 228 -6.05 -17.22 -22.64
C SER A 228 -6.48 -17.28 -24.11
N SER A 229 -7.77 -17.13 -24.41
CA SER A 229 -8.27 -17.09 -25.79
C SER A 229 -8.16 -15.70 -26.43
N LEU A 230 -7.95 -14.64 -25.63
CA LEU A 230 -7.82 -13.29 -26.14
C LEU A 230 -6.44 -13.04 -26.76
N LYS A 231 -6.44 -12.17 -27.77
CA LYS A 231 -5.27 -11.70 -28.50
C LYS A 231 -5.15 -10.18 -28.37
N ALA A 232 -3.95 -9.66 -28.64
CA ALA A 232 -3.71 -8.22 -28.73
C ALA A 232 -4.76 -7.55 -29.63
N GLY A 233 -5.28 -6.42 -29.17
CA GLY A 233 -6.34 -5.64 -29.80
C GLY A 233 -7.77 -6.02 -29.41
N GLN A 234 -8.01 -7.17 -28.74
CA GLN A 234 -9.37 -7.59 -28.38
C GLN A 234 -9.88 -7.02 -27.05
N ARG A 235 -8.97 -6.64 -26.15
CA ARG A 235 -9.29 -5.91 -24.92
C ARG A 235 -8.48 -4.63 -24.87
N VAL A 236 -9.12 -3.54 -25.30
CA VAL A 236 -8.52 -2.22 -25.34
C VAL A 236 -9.39 -1.27 -24.52
N PHE A 237 -8.77 -0.53 -23.62
CA PHE A 237 -9.48 0.42 -22.75
C PHE A 237 -8.59 1.62 -22.40
N ASP A 238 -9.23 2.74 -22.08
CA ASP A 238 -8.58 3.96 -21.64
C ASP A 238 -8.56 4.01 -20.12
N ILE A 239 -7.48 4.51 -19.53
CA ILE A 239 -7.30 4.67 -18.09
C ILE A 239 -7.34 6.15 -17.76
N HIS A 240 -8.29 6.52 -16.92
CA HIS A 240 -8.52 7.88 -16.47
C HIS A 240 -8.28 8.00 -14.97
N VAL A 241 -7.80 9.17 -14.55
CA VAL A 241 -7.78 9.58 -13.16
C VAL A 241 -8.47 10.92 -13.03
N ASN A 242 -9.45 11.03 -12.14
CA ASN A 242 -10.23 12.25 -11.94
C ASN A 242 -10.79 12.83 -13.25
N SER A 243 -11.27 11.95 -14.13
CA SER A 243 -11.78 12.26 -15.48
C SER A 243 -10.73 12.70 -16.52
N GLU A 244 -9.45 12.78 -16.15
CA GLU A 244 -8.35 13.06 -17.08
C GLU A 244 -7.79 11.74 -17.63
N ALA A 245 -7.67 11.63 -18.95
CA ALA A 245 -7.04 10.48 -19.59
C ALA A 245 -5.54 10.44 -19.24
N LYS A 246 -5.08 9.31 -18.71
CA LYS A 246 -3.67 9.08 -18.37
C LYS A 246 -3.01 8.07 -19.30
N GLU A 247 -3.76 7.07 -19.75
CA GLU A 247 -3.33 6.12 -20.76
C GLU A 247 -4.49 5.89 -21.73
N GLU A 248 -4.25 6.04 -23.02
CA GLU A 248 -5.25 5.80 -24.05
C GLU A 248 -4.95 4.48 -24.77
N ARG A 249 -6.00 3.76 -25.11
CA ARG A 249 -5.97 2.49 -25.85
C ARG A 249 -5.03 1.46 -25.22
N PHE A 250 -5.04 1.39 -23.89
CA PHE A 250 -4.27 0.41 -23.14
C PHE A 250 -4.71 -1.01 -23.50
N ASP A 251 -3.73 -1.82 -23.87
CA ASP A 251 -3.88 -3.24 -24.17
C ASP A 251 -2.83 -4.01 -23.37
N ILE A 252 -3.29 -5.00 -22.61
CA ILE A 252 -2.44 -5.84 -21.75
C ILE A 252 -1.51 -6.70 -22.63
N LEU A 253 -2.02 -7.18 -23.77
CA LEU A 253 -1.37 -8.17 -24.64
C LEU A 253 -0.49 -7.55 -25.73
N ALA A 254 -0.46 -6.22 -25.85
CA ALA A 254 0.22 -5.51 -26.94
C ALA A 254 1.72 -5.85 -27.06
N GLU A 255 2.37 -6.14 -25.93
CA GLU A 255 3.81 -6.43 -25.85
C GLU A 255 4.13 -7.94 -25.85
N GLY A 256 3.15 -8.78 -26.19
CA GLY A 256 3.31 -10.24 -26.25
C GLY A 256 3.37 -10.95 -24.89
N SER A 257 3.18 -10.20 -23.80
CA SER A 257 3.02 -10.71 -22.44
C SER A 257 1.54 -10.66 -22.03
N ASN A 258 1.08 -11.59 -21.21
CA ASN A 258 -0.25 -11.53 -20.59
C ASN A 258 -0.27 -10.72 -19.28
N TYR A 259 0.89 -10.27 -18.81
CA TYR A 259 1.03 -9.38 -17.67
C TYR A 259 1.54 -8.02 -18.11
N ARG A 260 0.95 -6.96 -17.57
CA ARG A 260 1.39 -5.58 -17.74
C ARG A 260 1.07 -4.80 -16.47
N TYR A 261 1.85 -3.77 -16.18
CA TYR A 261 1.51 -2.78 -15.17
C TYR A 261 1.74 -1.38 -15.72
N THR A 262 1.04 -0.39 -15.16
CA THR A 262 1.33 1.03 -15.41
C THR A 262 1.38 1.79 -14.10
N VAL A 263 2.13 2.89 -14.09
CA VAL A 263 2.32 3.79 -12.95
C VAL A 263 1.84 5.17 -13.34
N LEU A 264 0.79 5.65 -12.68
CA LEU A 264 0.19 6.95 -12.92
C LEU A 264 0.60 7.92 -11.81
N ASN A 265 0.91 9.17 -12.17
CA ASN A 265 1.17 10.25 -11.21
C ASN A 265 0.21 11.41 -11.46
N PHE A 266 -0.36 11.97 -10.40
CA PHE A 266 -1.32 13.09 -10.48
C PHE A 266 -1.54 13.75 -9.12
N SER A 267 -2.01 14.99 -9.13
CA SER A 267 -2.47 15.70 -7.93
C SER A 267 -3.93 15.37 -7.60
N ALA A 268 -4.25 15.24 -6.32
CA ALA A 268 -5.62 15.11 -5.85
C ALA A 268 -5.84 15.78 -4.48
N THR A 269 -7.09 16.11 -4.19
CA THR A 269 -7.54 16.75 -2.95
C THR A 269 -8.82 16.09 -2.46
N GLY A 270 -8.81 15.50 -1.26
CA GLY A 270 -9.98 14.89 -0.61
C GLY A 270 -10.47 13.59 -1.24
N SER A 271 -10.44 13.45 -2.56
CA SER A 271 -10.83 12.23 -3.26
C SER A 271 -10.03 11.94 -4.52
N LEU A 272 -10.09 10.69 -4.94
CA LEU A 272 -9.43 10.11 -6.09
C LEU A 272 -10.39 9.14 -6.76
N ASN A 273 -10.55 9.25 -8.08
CA ASN A 273 -11.26 8.28 -8.90
C ASN A 273 -10.33 7.71 -9.99
N VAL A 274 -10.09 6.41 -9.96
CA VAL A 274 -9.46 5.67 -11.07
C VAL A 274 -10.56 4.99 -11.89
N THR A 275 -10.64 5.33 -13.17
CA THR A 275 -11.67 4.80 -14.08
C THR A 275 -11.03 4.14 -15.29
N LEU A 276 -11.45 2.92 -15.61
CA LEU A 276 -11.06 2.22 -16.84
C LEU A 276 -12.29 2.16 -17.74
N ILE A 277 -12.17 2.56 -19.01
CA ILE A 277 -13.29 2.68 -19.95
C ILE A 277 -12.97 1.90 -21.21
N LYS A 278 -13.85 1.02 -21.64
CA LYS A 278 -13.72 0.30 -22.91
C LYS A 278 -13.51 1.28 -24.07
N ALA A 279 -12.45 1.04 -24.85
CA ALA A 279 -12.17 1.85 -26.02
C ALA A 279 -13.13 1.51 -27.16
N SER A 280 -13.42 2.50 -28.01
CA SER A 280 -14.22 2.28 -29.22
C SER A 280 -13.58 1.22 -30.12
N GLY A 281 -14.40 0.27 -30.60
CA GLY A 281 -13.98 -0.87 -31.41
C GLY A 281 -13.36 -2.04 -30.61
N SER A 282 -13.19 -1.92 -29.30
CA SER A 282 -12.77 -3.06 -28.47
C SER A 282 -13.88 -4.11 -28.37
N GLU A 283 -13.52 -5.39 -28.38
CA GLU A 283 -14.48 -6.48 -28.20
C GLU A 283 -14.84 -6.65 -26.72
N ASN A 284 -13.84 -6.54 -25.83
CA ASN A 284 -13.97 -6.75 -24.39
C ASN A 284 -13.77 -5.45 -23.61
N GLY A 285 -14.43 -5.33 -22.46
CA GLY A 285 -14.26 -4.20 -21.56
C GLY A 285 -13.00 -4.28 -20.69
N PRO A 286 -12.81 -3.34 -19.76
CA PRO A 286 -11.62 -3.33 -18.92
C PRO A 286 -11.56 -4.50 -17.93
N LEU A 287 -10.35 -4.79 -17.46
CA LEU A 287 -10.05 -5.76 -16.41
C LEU A 287 -8.99 -5.16 -15.50
N LEU A 288 -9.05 -5.39 -14.19
CA LEU A 288 -8.00 -5.01 -13.24
C LEU A 288 -7.85 -6.08 -12.16
N ASN A 289 -6.61 -6.49 -11.85
CA ASN A 289 -6.32 -7.54 -10.86
C ASN A 289 -6.00 -6.94 -9.50
N ALA A 290 -5.16 -5.91 -9.48
CA ALA A 290 -4.73 -5.29 -8.25
C ALA A 290 -4.27 -3.85 -8.48
N TYR A 291 -4.26 -3.05 -7.42
CA TYR A 291 -3.71 -1.71 -7.47
C TYR A 291 -3.21 -1.20 -6.11
N GLU A 292 -2.27 -0.27 -6.17
CA GLU A 292 -1.73 0.46 -5.01
C GLU A 292 -1.91 1.96 -5.23
N ILE A 293 -2.26 2.67 -4.16
CA ILE A 293 -2.30 4.14 -4.14
C ILE A 293 -1.34 4.60 -3.06
N LEU A 294 -0.37 5.43 -3.44
CA LEU A 294 0.57 6.04 -2.51
C LEU A 294 0.52 7.55 -2.64
N GLN A 295 0.44 8.24 -1.50
CA GLN A 295 0.56 9.68 -1.39
C GLN A 295 2.04 10.05 -1.35
N VAL A 296 2.47 10.97 -2.21
CA VAL A 296 3.84 11.49 -2.24
C VAL A 296 3.97 12.61 -1.21
N ARG A 297 4.98 12.50 -0.35
CA ARG A 297 5.35 13.49 0.66
C ARG A 297 6.78 13.95 0.43
N PRO A 298 7.09 15.23 0.70
CA PRO A 298 8.48 15.70 0.63
C PRO A 298 9.33 14.96 1.66
N TRP A 299 10.49 14.46 1.24
CA TRP A 299 11.49 13.94 2.17
C TRP A 299 12.20 15.11 2.84
N ILE A 300 11.97 15.29 4.14
CA ILE A 300 12.67 16.29 4.94
C ILE A 300 13.91 15.62 5.52
N GLU A 301 15.09 16.05 5.06
CA GLU A 301 16.34 15.61 5.67
C GLU A 301 16.52 16.26 7.04
N GLU A 302 16.99 15.46 8.00
CA GLU A 302 17.45 16.00 9.27
C GLU A 302 18.61 16.96 9.02
N THR A 303 18.45 18.22 9.41
CA THR A 303 19.58 19.14 9.50
C THR A 303 20.60 18.52 10.44
N LYS A 304 21.87 18.46 10.02
CA LYS A 304 22.96 18.14 10.95
C LYS A 304 22.84 19.12 12.11
N GLN A 305 22.56 18.61 13.30
CA GLN A 305 22.74 19.37 14.52
C GLN A 305 24.26 19.53 14.68
N THR A 306 24.82 20.56 14.06
CA THR A 306 26.04 21.18 14.55
C THR A 306 25.62 22.00 15.76
N ASP A 307 25.92 21.46 16.94
CA ASP A 307 26.57 22.16 18.06
C ASP A 307 27.03 21.13 19.11
#